data_AF-A0A0A7EEV8-F1
#
_entry.id   AF-A0A0A7EEV8-F1
#
_cell.length_a   1.000
_cell.length_b   1.000
_cell.length_c   1.000
_cell.angle_alpha   90.00
_cell.angle_beta   90.00
_cell.angle_gamma   90.00
#
_symmetry.space_group_name_H-M   'P 1'
#
loop_
_entity.id
_entity.type
_entity.pdbx_description
1 polymer ?
#
loop_
_entity_poly.entity_id
_entity_poly.type
_entity_poly.pdbx_seq_one_letter_code
_entity_poly.pdbx_strand_id
1 'polypeptide(L)'
;MPLEFVEKTLSKKKPEPLELWAENVRAFELYQSVADQWRIVSSMAGIFYTAIDNQSIQSAFEIFDIDKSIRQQLFFDIKHIAAGAAEVLNGK
;
A
#
# COMPACT_ATOMS: atom_id res chain seq x y z
N MET A 1 -23.32 -9.20 12.78
CA MET A 1 -22.70 -7.88 12.50
C MET A 1 -22.97 -7.59 11.02
N PRO A 2 -23.80 -6.60 10.67
CA PRO A 2 -24.26 -6.45 9.29
C PRO A 2 -23.14 -5.86 8.42
N LEU A 3 -22.88 -6.53 7.30
CA LEU A 3 -21.86 -6.23 6.28
C LEU A 3 -22.14 -4.94 5.48
N GLU A 4 -23.15 -4.15 5.87
CA GLU A 4 -23.65 -3.00 5.10
C GLU A 4 -22.76 -1.75 5.18
N PHE A 5 -21.79 -1.71 6.09
CA PHE A 5 -20.95 -0.51 6.27
C PHE A 5 -19.80 -0.40 5.25
N VAL A 6 -19.43 -1.49 4.56
CA VAL A 6 -18.29 -1.50 3.63
C VAL A 6 -18.69 -1.03 2.22
N GLU A 7 -19.95 -1.17 1.83
CA GLU A 7 -20.39 -0.83 0.46
C GLU A 7 -20.52 0.68 0.23
N LYS A 8 -20.61 1.50 1.28
CA LYS A 8 -21.02 2.91 1.16
C LYS A 8 -19.90 3.86 0.72
N THR A 9 -18.63 3.45 0.73
CA THR A 9 -17.48 4.32 0.37
C THR A 9 -16.78 3.93 -0.93
N LEU A 10 -17.10 2.78 -1.54
CA LEU A 10 -16.58 2.43 -2.85
C LEU A 10 -17.45 3.10 -3.92
N SER A 11 -17.13 4.37 -4.19
CA SER A 11 -17.63 5.09 -5.36
C SER A 11 -17.59 4.17 -6.58
N LYS A 12 -18.76 3.85 -7.15
CA LYS A 12 -18.96 3.02 -8.36
C LYS A 12 -18.36 3.64 -9.63
N LYS A 13 -17.37 4.51 -9.53
CA LYS A 13 -16.61 5.01 -10.66
C LYS A 13 -15.64 3.90 -11.04
N LYS A 14 -15.77 3.33 -12.24
CA LYS A 14 -14.75 2.42 -12.77
C LYS A 14 -13.40 3.13 -12.65
N PRO A 15 -12.36 2.49 -12.08
CA PRO A 15 -11.05 3.11 -11.99
C PRO A 15 -10.64 3.52 -13.41
N GLU A 16 -10.26 4.79 -13.57
CA GLU A 16 -9.71 5.27 -14.83
C GLU A 16 -8.44 4.46 -15.12
N PRO A 17 -8.21 4.04 -16.38
CA PRO A 17 -7.00 3.33 -16.72
C PRO A 17 -5.79 4.19 -16.37
N LEU A 18 -4.84 3.60 -15.65
CA LEU A 18 -3.61 4.25 -15.24
C LEU A 18 -2.43 3.61 -15.96
N GLU A 19 -1.50 4.44 -16.39
CA GLU A 19 -0.25 4.00 -17.00
C GLU A 19 0.82 3.87 -15.91
N LEU A 20 1.49 2.73 -15.87
CA LEU A 20 2.63 2.49 -15.00
C LEU A 20 3.90 2.46 -15.84
N TRP A 21 4.84 3.37 -15.57
CA TRP A 21 6.13 3.36 -16.26
C TRP A 21 6.92 2.10 -15.91
N ALA A 22 7.67 1.57 -16.88
CA ALA A 22 8.37 0.29 -16.77
C ALA A 22 9.29 0.21 -15.53
N GLU A 23 9.93 1.33 -15.18
CA GLU A 23 10.79 1.46 -13.98
C GLU A 23 10.03 1.27 -12.65
N ASN A 24 8.73 1.56 -12.61
CA ASN A 24 7.91 1.49 -11.41
C ASN A 24 7.18 0.14 -11.25
N VAL A 25 7.19 -0.72 -12.28
CA VAL A 25 6.49 -2.00 -12.27
C VAL A 25 6.92 -2.85 -11.09
N ARG A 26 8.24 -2.95 -10.85
CA ARG A 26 8.75 -3.82 -9.79
C ARG A 26 8.39 -3.31 -8.40
N ALA A 27 8.47 -2.00 -8.17
CA ALA A 27 8.08 -1.40 -6.90
C ALA A 27 6.57 -1.59 -6.64
N PHE A 28 5.75 -1.45 -7.68
CA PHE A 28 4.30 -1.65 -7.59
C PHE A 28 3.92 -3.11 -7.29
N GLU A 29 4.53 -4.08 -7.96
CA GLU A 29 4.32 -5.51 -7.66
C GLU A 29 4.66 -5.86 -6.21
N LEU A 30 5.80 -5.37 -5.73
CA LEU A 30 6.23 -5.57 -4.35
C LEU A 30 5.29 -4.89 -3.37
N TYR A 31 4.87 -3.65 -3.66
CA TYR A 31 3.87 -2.96 -2.85
C TYR A 31 2.56 -3.75 -2.78
N GLN A 32 2.05 -4.24 -3.92
CA GLN A 32 0.81 -5.03 -3.97
C GLN A 32 0.90 -6.30 -3.11
N SER A 33 2.07 -6.91 -2.99
CA SER A 33 2.27 -8.09 -2.14
C SER A 33 2.18 -7.81 -0.63
N VAL A 34 2.28 -6.54 -0.23
CA VAL A 34 2.24 -6.11 1.19
C VAL A 34 1.17 -5.06 1.44
N ALA A 35 0.28 -4.81 0.48
CA ALA A 35 -0.67 -3.69 0.51
C ALA A 35 -1.73 -3.80 1.62
N ASP A 36 -1.88 -4.97 2.23
CA ASP A 36 -2.75 -5.25 3.37
C ASP A 36 -2.03 -5.13 4.73
N GLN A 37 -0.70 -5.05 4.75
CA GLN A 37 0.13 -5.01 5.97
C GLN A 37 0.29 -3.58 6.54
N TRP A 38 -0.83 -2.87 6.69
CA TRP A 38 -0.84 -1.52 7.24
C TRP A 38 -0.65 -1.49 8.75
N ARG A 39 0.15 -0.54 9.21
CA ARG A 39 0.14 -0.07 10.59
C ARG A 39 -1.04 0.88 10.78
N ILE A 40 -1.95 0.47 11.65
CA ILE A 40 -3.21 1.15 11.91
C ILE A 40 -3.21 1.70 13.34
N VAL A 41 -3.61 2.96 13.49
CA VAL A 41 -3.89 3.58 14.79
C VAL A 41 -5.41 3.70 14.94
N SER A 42 -5.97 3.02 15.94
CA SER A 42 -7.39 3.08 16.27
C SER A 42 -7.59 3.90 17.53
N SER A 43 -8.50 4.87 17.49
CA SER A 43 -8.88 5.72 18.63
C SER A 43 -10.38 6.00 18.61
N MET A 44 -10.88 6.72 19.62
CA MET A 44 -12.27 7.21 19.62
C MET A 44 -12.58 8.11 18.41
N ALA A 45 -11.56 8.73 17.80
CA ALA A 45 -11.71 9.57 16.62
C ALA A 45 -11.76 8.77 15.29
N GLY A 46 -11.54 7.45 15.31
CA GLY A 46 -11.58 6.59 14.13
C GLY A 46 -10.33 5.73 13.93
N ILE A 47 -10.23 5.19 12.71
CA ILE A 47 -9.14 4.33 12.23
C ILE A 47 -8.24 5.15 11.31
N PHE A 48 -6.94 5.16 11.57
CA PHE A 48 -5.96 5.90 10.78
C PHE A 48 -4.89 4.96 10.23
N TYR A 49 -4.71 4.95 8.91
CA TYR A 49 -3.67 4.21 8.21
C TYR A 49 -2.40 5.06 8.17
N THR A 50 -1.30 4.55 8.73
CA THR A 50 -0.06 5.34 8.88
C THR A 50 1.00 4.98 7.86
N ALA A 51 1.38 3.71 7.78
CA ALA A 51 2.41 3.21 6.88
C ALA A 51 2.29 1.69 6.73
N ILE A 52 2.86 1.14 5.66
CA ILE A 52 3.13 -0.30 5.57
C ILE A 52 4.19 -0.70 6.61
N ASP A 53 4.00 -1.89 7.18
CA ASP A 53 4.96 -2.47 8.10
C ASP A 53 6.30 -2.82 7.41
N ASN A 54 7.41 -2.33 7.99
CA ASN A 54 8.73 -2.50 7.39
C ASN A 54 9.20 -3.97 7.40
N GLN A 55 8.77 -4.79 8.37
CA GLN A 55 9.16 -6.22 8.40
C GLN A 55 8.47 -6.99 7.28
N SER A 56 7.24 -6.59 6.94
CA SER A 56 6.50 -7.13 5.80
C SER A 56 7.21 -6.81 4.48
N ILE A 57 7.70 -5.58 4.29
CA ILE A 57 8.51 -5.20 3.11
C ILE A 57 9.81 -6.02 3.04
N GLN A 58 10.51 -6.17 4.18
CA GLN A 58 11.72 -6.99 4.23
C GLN A 58 11.42 -8.44 3.85
N SER A 59 10.32 -9.01 4.36
CA SER A 59 9.91 -10.38 4.06
C SER A 59 9.59 -10.55 2.57
N ALA A 60 8.93 -9.56 1.95
CA ALA A 60 8.72 -9.56 0.51
C ALA A 60 10.03 -9.55 -0.27
N PHE A 61 11.05 -8.76 0.15
CA PHE A 61 12.35 -8.80 -0.51
C PHE A 61 13.03 -10.17 -0.46
N GLU A 62 12.86 -10.94 0.61
CA GLU A 62 13.39 -12.30 0.69
C GLU A 62 12.57 -13.29 -0.15
N ILE A 63 11.23 -13.21 -0.10
CA ILE A 63 10.34 -14.12 -0.85
C ILE A 63 10.53 -13.97 -2.36
N PHE A 64 10.72 -12.75 -2.84
CA PHE A 64 10.89 -12.43 -4.26
C PHE A 64 12.36 -12.41 -4.70
N ASP A 65 13.29 -12.85 -3.84
CA ASP A 65 14.74 -12.89 -4.09
C ASP A 65 15.30 -11.59 -4.70
N ILE A 66 14.96 -10.45 -4.07
CA ILE A 66 15.36 -9.14 -4.56
C ILE A 66 16.84 -8.91 -4.29
N ASP A 67 17.58 -8.49 -5.32
CA ASP A 67 19.00 -8.14 -5.21
C ASP A 67 19.24 -7.03 -4.18
N LYS A 68 20.19 -7.26 -3.27
CA LYS A 68 20.51 -6.34 -2.16
C LYS A 68 20.89 -4.93 -2.63
N SER A 69 21.49 -4.79 -3.81
CA SER A 69 21.90 -3.49 -4.37
C SER A 69 20.72 -2.56 -4.69
N ILE A 70 19.56 -3.12 -5.00
CA ILE A 70 18.36 -2.34 -5.37
C ILE A 70 17.31 -2.26 -4.24
N ARG A 71 17.46 -3.05 -3.17
CA ARG A 71 16.50 -3.09 -2.05
C ARG A 71 16.26 -1.71 -1.43
N GLN A 72 17.31 -0.89 -1.30
CA GLN A 72 17.15 0.44 -0.70
C GLN A 72 16.26 1.34 -1.55
N GLN A 73 16.48 1.35 -2.87
CA GLN A 73 15.66 2.13 -3.80
C GLN A 73 14.21 1.65 -3.77
N LEU A 74 13.99 0.34 -3.96
CA LEU A 74 12.65 -0.26 -3.94
C LEU A 74 11.93 -0.03 -2.62
N PHE A 75 12.65 -0.02 -1.50
CA PHE A 75 12.07 0.30 -0.19
C PHE A 75 11.48 1.72 -0.19
N PHE A 76 12.23 2.71 -0.68
CA PHE A 76 11.73 4.08 -0.75
C PHE A 76 10.58 4.25 -1.75
N ASP A 77 10.61 3.54 -2.87
CA ASP A 77 9.53 3.56 -3.87
C ASP A 77 8.24 3.00 -3.28
N ILE A 78 8.31 1.86 -2.59
CA ILE A 78 7.16 1.26 -1.87
C ILE A 78 6.62 2.23 -0.81
N LYS A 79 7.50 2.92 -0.07
CA LYS A 79 7.09 3.92 0.92
C LYS A 79 6.40 5.13 0.28
N HIS A 80 6.83 5.54 -0.92
CA HIS A 80 6.17 6.60 -1.69
C HIS A 80 4.77 6.20 -2.14
N ILE A 81 4.62 5.00 -2.70
CA ILE A 81 3.30 4.46 -3.09
C ILE A 81 2.38 4.39 -1.87
N ALA A 82 2.89 3.87 -0.75
CA ALA A 82 2.14 3.80 0.51
C ALA A 82 1.75 5.19 1.02
N ALA A 83 2.61 6.20 0.95
CA ALA A 83 2.25 7.55 1.40
C ALA A 83 1.05 8.11 0.62
N GLY A 84 1.04 7.97 -0.71
CA GLY A 84 -0.10 8.39 -1.53
C GLY A 84 -1.37 7.57 -1.26
N ALA A 85 -1.24 6.25 -1.07
CA ALA A 85 -2.38 5.41 -0.70
C ALA A 85 -2.96 5.77 0.67
N ALA A 86 -2.12 6.17 1.63
CA ALA A 86 -2.55 6.56 2.97
C ALA A 86 -3.43 7.81 2.95
N GLU A 87 -3.19 8.77 2.06
CA GLU A 87 -4.05 9.96 1.91
C GLU A 87 -5.47 9.52 1.53
N VAL A 88 -5.59 8.70 0.49
CA VAL A 88 -6.88 8.17 0.02
C VAL A 88 -7.58 7.34 1.10
N LEU A 89 -6.85 6.43 1.76
CA LEU A 89 -7.41 5.56 2.81
C LEU A 89 -7.90 6.34 4.03
N ASN A 90 -7.28 7.47 4.33
CA ASN A 90 -7.69 8.36 5.42
C ASN A 90 -8.70 9.45 4.97
N GLY A 91 -9.16 9.41 3.72
CA GLY A 91 -10.10 10.38 3.16
C GLY A 91 -9.54 11.79 3.00
N LYS A 92 -8.23 11.91 2.73
CA LYS A 92 -7.53 13.16 2.45
C LYS A 92 -7.26 13.33 0.96
#